data_AF-A0A3D1Y621-F1
#
_entry.id   AF-A0A3D1Y621-F1
#
_cell.length_a   1.000
_cell.length_b   1.000
_cell.length_c   1.000
_cell.angle_alpha   90.00
_cell.angle_beta   90.00
_cell.angle_gamma   90.00
#
_symmetry.space_group_name_H-M   'P 1'
#
loop_
_entity.id
_entity.type
_entity.pdbx_description
1 polymer ?
#
loop_
_entity_poly.entity_id
_entity_poly.type
_entity_poly.pdbx_seq_one_letter_code
_entity_poly.pdbx_strand_id
1 'polypeptide(L)'
;MKEKRNMVFMKRKALVLLCMGMIFTGMTGCSAGIRIAESTQDNIKVIMENPADGSSEESGISEEEPNTDISGTTDLNEEAEADQKLHWKDAYKALMKELVNGNFGEDLPFFGYLPGDPEYDQLMEYGYGVNGYYLYDVDKDGVPELVVKFGTCEADFDGRLYLFDGENAVYAGELPLGHSVMATCPAQNGIILNYGHMGAAYMQKISLVDGELTFEDLLEESLSDDPDDSYTLPGEVIPGADFLSLMKPGDTLPIDTYEIWSANMSADIDATATADEMLKQRYLDTILHNGTVVGITADGYGGDTGTCTMEEYLGPNMVNPYSDSGMVVEAYTCIDMNEDGTEECVLRLREADQEETDDISGKWVVLSEQDGTVYAYCINYQMTYTLLENGAFRPNNEFDTNNFRMLFDKDQCFLYYTGLDEKHAEAEWISIAEEELNQ
;
A
#
# COMPACT_ATOMS: atom_id res chain seq x y z
N MET A 1 -20.64 -25.51 -20.23
CA MET A 1 -20.57 -24.05 -19.93
C MET A 1 -19.15 -23.52 -19.76
N LYS A 2 -18.15 -24.32 -19.35
CA LYS A 2 -16.72 -23.91 -19.30
C LYS A 2 -16.09 -23.55 -20.66
N GLU A 3 -16.48 -24.18 -21.77
CA GLU A 3 -15.88 -23.88 -23.09
C GLU A 3 -16.32 -22.56 -23.74
N LYS A 4 -17.46 -21.97 -23.32
CA LYS A 4 -17.88 -20.66 -23.84
C LYS A 4 -17.17 -19.49 -23.17
N ARG A 5 -16.58 -19.66 -21.98
CA ARG A 5 -15.82 -18.62 -21.27
C ARG A 5 -14.41 -18.43 -21.89
N ASN A 6 -13.71 -19.53 -22.19
CA ASN A 6 -12.36 -19.48 -22.78
C ASN A 6 -12.32 -18.94 -24.23
N MET A 7 -13.40 -19.11 -25.00
CA MET A 7 -13.43 -18.69 -26.40
C MET A 7 -13.72 -17.18 -26.58
N VAL A 8 -14.21 -16.50 -25.53
CA VAL A 8 -14.43 -15.04 -25.53
C VAL A 8 -13.11 -14.29 -25.29
N PHE A 9 -12.21 -14.86 -24.48
CA PHE A 9 -10.91 -14.27 -24.15
C PHE A 9 -9.93 -14.21 -25.34
N MET A 10 -9.88 -15.24 -26.21
CA MET A 10 -8.92 -15.28 -27.33
C MET A 10 -9.28 -14.37 -28.51
N LYS A 11 -10.51 -13.84 -28.61
CA LYS A 11 -10.98 -13.07 -29.78
C LYS A 11 -11.01 -11.55 -29.61
N ARG A 12 -10.62 -11.01 -28.44
CA ARG A 12 -10.74 -9.57 -28.12
C ARG A 12 -9.42 -8.79 -28.10
N LYS A 13 -8.30 -9.38 -28.52
CA LYS A 13 -6.98 -8.69 -28.64
C LYS A 13 -6.88 -7.68 -29.81
N ALA A 14 -7.98 -7.11 -30.29
CA ALA A 14 -7.94 -6.06 -31.29
C ALA A 14 -9.05 -5.04 -31.04
N LEU A 15 -8.61 -3.79 -30.86
CA LEU A 15 -9.40 -2.55 -30.82
C LEU A 15 -9.75 -2.01 -29.42
N VAL A 16 -8.77 -1.34 -28.78
CA VAL A 16 -9.05 -0.16 -27.95
C VAL A 16 -8.01 0.90 -28.29
N LEU A 17 -8.39 1.83 -29.15
CA LEU A 17 -7.68 3.08 -29.42
C LEU A 17 -8.77 4.11 -29.75
N LEU A 18 -8.66 5.28 -29.12
CA LEU A 18 -9.61 6.41 -29.01
C LEU A 18 -10.55 6.38 -27.80
N CYS A 19 -10.22 7.16 -26.76
CA CYS A 19 -10.73 8.53 -26.60
C CYS A 19 -10.12 9.20 -25.35
N MET A 20 -8.97 9.86 -25.49
CA MET A 20 -8.59 10.98 -24.61
C MET A 20 -8.29 12.19 -25.49
N GLY A 21 -9.33 12.99 -25.68
CA GLY A 21 -9.24 14.27 -26.36
C GLY A 21 -8.74 15.34 -25.40
N MET A 22 -7.51 15.80 -25.64
CA MET A 22 -7.05 17.19 -25.47
C MET A 22 -7.41 17.93 -24.18
N ILE A 23 -6.47 17.91 -23.21
CA ILE A 23 -5.85 19.15 -22.69
C ILE A 23 -4.34 18.91 -22.59
N PHE A 24 -3.64 19.02 -23.73
CA PHE A 24 -2.18 19.17 -23.76
C PHE A 24 -1.89 20.61 -24.15
N THR A 25 -1.66 21.46 -23.15
CA THR A 25 -0.93 22.72 -23.36
C THR A 25 -0.06 22.99 -22.14
N GLY A 26 1.25 22.80 -22.28
CA GLY A 26 2.22 23.49 -21.43
C GLY A 26 3.34 22.65 -20.83
N MET A 27 4.10 21.87 -21.61
CA MET A 27 5.43 21.41 -21.17
C MET A 27 6.48 21.62 -22.26
N THR A 28 7.12 22.79 -22.22
CA THR A 28 8.54 22.95 -22.54
C THR A 28 9.22 23.05 -21.17
N GLY A 29 10.19 22.26 -20.75
CA GLY A 29 11.11 21.36 -21.42
C GLY A 29 12.49 21.59 -20.80
N CYS A 30 13.22 20.53 -20.48
CA CYS A 30 14.67 20.58 -20.25
C CYS A 30 15.33 19.37 -20.92
N SER A 31 15.62 19.48 -22.22
CA SER A 31 16.99 19.47 -22.75
C SER A 31 17.04 19.35 -24.28
N ALA A 32 17.99 20.12 -24.84
CA ALA A 32 18.68 20.01 -26.14
C ALA A 32 17.94 19.51 -27.40
N GLY A 33 17.71 20.44 -28.34
CA GLY A 33 16.99 20.20 -29.58
C GLY A 33 17.84 19.87 -30.81
N ILE A 34 17.14 19.55 -31.90
CA ILE A 34 17.54 19.72 -33.29
C ILE A 34 16.31 20.20 -34.06
N ARG A 35 16.45 21.31 -34.78
CA ARG A 35 15.46 21.88 -35.70
C ARG A 35 15.43 21.09 -37.01
N ILE A 36 14.25 20.70 -37.48
CA ILE A 36 13.94 20.62 -38.92
C ILE A 36 12.53 21.17 -39.16
N ALA A 37 12.41 21.95 -40.22
CA ALA A 37 11.33 22.88 -40.54
C ALA A 37 10.16 22.27 -41.34
N GLU A 38 8.97 22.82 -41.07
CA GLU A 38 7.87 23.27 -41.96
C GLU A 38 7.20 22.36 -43.02
N SER A 39 5.87 22.58 -43.08
CA SER A 39 4.97 22.57 -44.28
C SER A 39 4.33 21.20 -44.63
N THR A 40 3.03 21.00 -44.92
CA THR A 40 1.93 21.89 -45.34
C THR A 40 0.60 21.09 -45.37
N GLN A 41 -0.52 21.79 -45.09
CA GLN A 41 -1.87 21.71 -45.73
C GLN A 41 -2.70 20.40 -45.80
N ASP A 42 -3.85 20.46 -45.11
CA ASP A 42 -5.23 20.20 -45.54
C ASP A 42 -5.50 19.24 -46.72
N ASN A 43 -6.35 18.23 -46.47
CA ASN A 43 -7.62 18.09 -47.21
C ASN A 43 -8.63 17.14 -46.53
N ILE A 44 -9.88 17.62 -46.55
CA ILE A 44 -11.16 17.11 -46.07
C ILE A 44 -11.60 15.76 -46.68
N LYS A 45 -12.26 14.88 -45.91
CA LYS A 45 -13.53 14.26 -46.34
C LYS A 45 -14.39 13.64 -45.22
N VAL A 46 -15.56 14.23 -45.05
CA VAL A 46 -16.74 13.79 -44.30
C VAL A 46 -17.46 12.67 -45.06
N ILE A 47 -17.89 11.61 -44.35
CA ILE A 47 -19.03 10.76 -44.74
C ILE A 47 -19.86 10.47 -43.49
N MET A 48 -21.15 10.80 -43.55
CA MET A 48 -22.19 10.50 -42.55
C MET A 48 -23.22 9.50 -43.12
N GLU A 49 -23.85 8.79 -42.18
CA GLU A 49 -25.16 8.10 -42.22
C GLU A 49 -25.24 6.76 -43.00
N ASN A 50 -25.92 5.70 -42.53
CA ASN A 50 -27.13 5.62 -41.68
C ASN A 50 -27.28 4.25 -40.97
N PRO A 51 -28.15 4.12 -39.93
CA PRO A 51 -28.44 2.91 -39.18
C PRO A 51 -29.70 2.16 -39.68
N ALA A 52 -29.89 0.91 -39.26
CA ALA A 52 -31.16 0.17 -39.39
C ALA A 52 -31.31 -0.89 -38.27
N ASP A 53 -32.04 -0.50 -37.22
CA ASP A 53 -33.30 -1.06 -36.70
C ASP A 53 -33.58 -2.59 -36.66
N GLY A 54 -34.13 -3.05 -35.52
CA GLY A 54 -35.31 -3.93 -35.49
C GLY A 54 -35.20 -5.35 -34.90
N SER A 55 -35.62 -5.50 -33.62
CA SER A 55 -36.59 -6.46 -32.98
C SER A 55 -36.58 -7.99 -33.35
N SER A 56 -37.08 -8.98 -32.60
CA SER A 56 -37.68 -9.22 -31.26
C SER A 56 -38.05 -10.73 -31.16
N GLU A 57 -38.05 -11.31 -29.94
CA GLU A 57 -38.87 -12.46 -29.43
C GLU A 57 -38.68 -13.87 -30.08
N GLU A 58 -38.85 -15.05 -29.45
CA GLU A 58 -39.70 -15.48 -28.33
C GLU A 58 -39.21 -16.86 -27.74
N SER A 59 -39.80 -17.24 -26.62
CA SER A 59 -39.63 -18.35 -25.66
C SER A 59 -39.93 -19.81 -26.10
N GLY A 60 -39.51 -20.79 -25.26
CA GLY A 60 -40.00 -22.18 -25.24
C GLY A 60 -39.67 -22.92 -23.93
N ILE A 61 -40.64 -23.66 -23.37
CA ILE A 61 -40.79 -24.16 -21.98
C ILE A 61 -40.58 -25.69 -21.85
N SER A 62 -40.25 -26.15 -20.61
CA SER A 62 -40.41 -27.49 -19.96
C SER A 62 -39.52 -28.65 -20.44
N GLU A 63 -39.02 -29.57 -19.60
CA GLU A 63 -39.71 -30.43 -18.60
C GLU A 63 -38.84 -30.81 -17.37
N GLU A 64 -39.47 -30.95 -16.20
CA GLU A 64 -38.98 -31.60 -14.97
C GLU A 64 -39.45 -33.08 -14.90
N GLU A 65 -38.72 -33.93 -14.17
CA GLU A 65 -39.16 -35.09 -13.34
C GLU A 65 -37.90 -35.83 -12.75
N PRO A 66 -37.97 -36.63 -11.65
CA PRO A 66 -37.67 -36.17 -10.29
C PRO A 66 -36.58 -36.97 -9.52
N ASN A 67 -36.19 -36.42 -8.35
CA ASN A 67 -35.66 -37.02 -7.10
C ASN A 67 -34.60 -38.15 -7.13
N THR A 68 -33.44 -37.88 -6.51
CA THR A 68 -32.91 -38.73 -5.44
C THR A 68 -32.06 -37.93 -4.44
N ASP A 69 -32.46 -38.11 -3.18
CA ASP A 69 -31.85 -37.71 -1.92
C ASP A 69 -30.37 -38.15 -1.80
N ILE A 70 -29.44 -37.22 -1.60
CA ILE A 70 -28.12 -37.50 -0.98
C ILE A 70 -27.79 -36.34 -0.02
N SER A 71 -28.11 -36.58 1.24
CA SER A 71 -27.50 -35.94 2.40
C SER A 71 -25.97 -36.16 2.35
N GLY A 72 -25.20 -35.07 2.31
CA GLY A 72 -23.75 -35.07 2.50
C GLY A 72 -22.98 -34.21 1.49
N THR A 73 -23.17 -32.90 1.47
CA THR A 73 -22.35 -31.98 0.65
C THR A 73 -21.97 -30.66 1.33
N THR A 74 -22.20 -30.50 2.63
CA THR A 74 -21.90 -29.22 3.30
C THR A 74 -20.42 -29.06 3.68
N ASP A 75 -19.67 -30.15 3.90
CA ASP A 75 -18.30 -30.03 4.43
C ASP A 75 -17.20 -29.91 3.35
N LEU A 76 -17.44 -30.37 2.12
CA LEU A 76 -16.42 -30.34 1.04
C LEU A 76 -16.37 -29.02 0.26
N ASN A 77 -17.44 -28.22 0.34
CA ASN A 77 -17.50 -26.92 -0.35
C ASN A 77 -16.82 -25.84 0.50
N GLU A 78 -16.93 -25.90 1.83
CA GLU A 78 -16.26 -24.97 2.74
C GLU A 78 -14.73 -25.19 2.74
N GLU A 79 -14.25 -26.44 2.70
CA GLU A 79 -12.81 -26.72 2.57
C GLU A 79 -12.25 -26.28 1.20
N ALA A 80 -12.99 -26.43 0.10
CA ALA A 80 -12.56 -26.00 -1.23
C ALA A 80 -12.64 -24.48 -1.45
N GLU A 81 -13.62 -23.80 -0.85
CA GLU A 81 -13.70 -22.34 -0.82
C GLU A 81 -12.62 -21.74 0.11
N ALA A 82 -12.26 -22.42 1.20
CA ALA A 82 -11.14 -22.04 2.06
C ALA A 82 -9.77 -22.25 1.38
N ASP A 83 -9.61 -23.31 0.58
CA ASP A 83 -8.39 -23.57 -0.21
C ASP A 83 -8.21 -22.51 -1.31
N GLN A 84 -9.28 -22.11 -2.00
CA GLN A 84 -9.27 -21.00 -2.96
C GLN A 84 -8.91 -19.64 -2.33
N LYS A 85 -9.32 -19.40 -1.08
CA LYS A 85 -8.99 -18.17 -0.34
C LYS A 85 -7.51 -18.04 0.05
N LEU A 86 -6.70 -19.11 -0.01
CA LEU A 86 -5.25 -19.01 0.26
C LEU A 86 -4.41 -18.90 -1.01
N HIS A 87 -4.91 -19.36 -2.16
CA HIS A 87 -4.14 -19.43 -3.39
C HIS A 87 -3.77 -18.07 -3.99
N TRP A 88 -4.59 -17.03 -3.80
CA TRP A 88 -4.28 -15.69 -4.29
C TRP A 88 -3.01 -15.12 -3.63
N LYS A 89 -2.79 -15.42 -2.34
CA LYS A 89 -1.59 -14.98 -1.60
C LYS A 89 -0.34 -15.52 -2.26
N ASP A 90 -0.31 -16.82 -2.55
CA ASP A 90 0.82 -17.46 -3.21
C ASP A 90 1.02 -16.95 -4.64
N ALA A 91 -0.07 -16.73 -5.38
CA ALA A 91 -0.01 -16.15 -6.73
C ALA A 91 0.57 -14.73 -6.74
N TYR A 92 0.13 -13.85 -5.83
CA TYR A 92 0.65 -12.49 -5.72
C TYR A 92 2.09 -12.44 -5.20
N LYS A 93 2.45 -13.26 -4.22
CA LYS A 93 3.85 -13.38 -3.79
C LYS A 93 4.76 -13.85 -4.92
N ALA A 94 4.32 -14.83 -5.72
CA ALA A 94 5.06 -15.28 -6.88
C ALA A 94 5.20 -14.17 -7.94
N LEU A 95 4.11 -13.45 -8.25
CA LEU A 95 4.15 -12.32 -9.16
C LEU A 95 5.10 -11.22 -8.67
N MET A 96 4.96 -10.75 -7.43
CA MET A 96 5.80 -9.69 -6.86
C MET A 96 7.27 -10.08 -6.87
N LYS A 97 7.59 -11.35 -6.56
CA LYS A 97 8.95 -11.86 -6.65
C LYS A 97 9.51 -11.76 -8.08
N GLU A 98 8.74 -12.09 -9.11
CA GLU A 98 9.19 -11.94 -10.49
C GLU A 98 9.37 -10.47 -10.86
N LEU A 99 8.40 -9.61 -10.54
CA LEU A 99 8.45 -8.18 -10.87
C LEU A 99 9.62 -7.46 -10.18
N VAL A 100 9.88 -7.74 -8.89
CA VAL A 100 11.00 -7.17 -8.14
C VAL A 100 12.36 -7.62 -8.70
N ASN A 101 12.44 -8.84 -9.25
CA ASN A 101 13.64 -9.33 -9.93
C ASN A 101 13.79 -8.80 -11.37
N GLY A 102 12.89 -7.91 -11.82
CA GLY A 102 12.90 -7.34 -13.16
C GLY A 102 12.26 -8.23 -14.24
N ASN A 103 11.58 -9.31 -13.85
CA ASN A 103 10.91 -10.22 -14.76
C ASN A 103 9.46 -9.78 -15.02
N PHE A 104 9.29 -8.75 -15.84
CA PHE A 104 7.97 -8.15 -16.13
C PHE A 104 7.11 -8.95 -17.15
N GLY A 105 7.65 -10.01 -17.75
CA GLY A 105 6.95 -10.78 -18.78
C GLY A 105 6.80 -10.02 -20.11
N GLU A 106 6.11 -10.64 -21.07
CA GLU A 106 6.00 -10.14 -22.46
C GLU A 106 4.72 -9.31 -22.72
N ASP A 107 3.72 -9.42 -21.84
CA ASP A 107 2.39 -8.82 -22.03
C ASP A 107 2.20 -7.50 -21.25
N LEU A 108 3.21 -7.01 -20.51
CA LEU A 108 3.12 -5.74 -19.78
C LEU A 108 3.67 -4.58 -20.64
N PRO A 109 2.81 -3.78 -21.30
CA PRO A 109 3.26 -2.53 -21.89
C PRO A 109 3.75 -1.59 -20.78
N PHE A 110 4.89 -0.95 -21.03
CA PHE A 110 5.52 -0.03 -20.10
C PHE A 110 5.44 1.36 -20.70
N PHE A 111 4.52 2.23 -20.27
CA PHE A 111 4.22 3.47 -21.01
C PHE A 111 3.98 3.25 -22.52
N GLY A 112 3.47 2.07 -22.90
CA GLY A 112 3.31 1.66 -24.31
C GLY A 112 4.59 1.18 -25.01
N TYR A 113 5.74 1.11 -24.32
CA TYR A 113 6.99 0.52 -24.79
C TYR A 113 7.05 -0.98 -24.45
N LEU A 114 7.63 -1.77 -25.35
CA LEU A 114 7.80 -3.22 -25.21
C LEU A 114 9.27 -3.59 -24.98
N PRO A 115 9.55 -4.75 -24.34
CA PRO A 115 10.90 -5.28 -24.28
C PRO A 115 11.58 -5.33 -25.66
N GLY A 116 12.75 -4.70 -25.76
CA GLY A 116 13.51 -4.56 -27.01
C GLY A 116 13.33 -3.22 -27.73
N ASP A 117 12.45 -2.33 -27.25
CA ASP A 117 12.44 -0.93 -27.64
C ASP A 117 13.61 -0.18 -26.98
N PRO A 118 14.35 0.69 -27.69
CA PRO A 118 15.46 1.45 -27.10
C PRO A 118 15.07 2.30 -25.89
N GLU A 119 13.83 2.77 -25.85
CA GLU A 119 13.23 3.50 -24.74
C GLU A 119 12.99 2.60 -23.53
N TYR A 120 12.58 1.34 -23.74
CA TYR A 120 12.43 0.35 -22.67
C TYR A 120 13.79 0.02 -22.02
N ASP A 121 14.80 -0.26 -22.84
CA ASP A 121 16.16 -0.56 -22.36
C ASP A 121 16.75 0.61 -21.56
N GLN A 122 16.49 1.84 -22.01
CA GLN A 122 16.89 3.05 -21.28
C GLN A 122 16.18 3.19 -19.94
N LEU A 123 14.86 2.98 -19.88
CA LEU A 123 14.10 3.08 -18.63
C LEU A 123 14.61 2.07 -17.60
N MET A 124 14.91 0.86 -18.03
CA MET A 124 15.55 -0.16 -17.19
C MET A 124 16.95 0.25 -16.74
N GLU A 125 17.78 0.83 -17.61
CA GLU A 125 19.11 1.35 -17.26
C GLU A 125 19.03 2.52 -16.27
N TYR A 126 18.00 3.36 -16.38
CA TYR A 126 17.73 4.48 -15.46
C TYR A 126 17.12 4.05 -14.11
N GLY A 127 16.99 2.74 -13.87
CA GLY A 127 16.55 2.21 -12.59
C GLY A 127 15.04 2.20 -12.39
N TYR A 128 14.26 2.26 -13.48
CA TYR A 128 12.83 2.05 -13.38
C TYR A 128 12.54 0.61 -12.91
N GLY A 129 11.65 0.48 -11.94
CA GLY A 129 11.23 -0.80 -11.42
C GLY A 129 9.99 -0.68 -10.56
N VAL A 130 9.76 -1.72 -9.75
CA VAL A 130 8.67 -1.74 -8.77
C VAL A 130 9.02 -0.77 -7.64
N ASN A 131 8.20 0.25 -7.42
CA ASN A 131 8.33 1.19 -6.31
C ASN A 131 7.58 0.70 -5.06
N GLY A 132 6.44 0.02 -5.25
CA GLY A 132 5.66 -0.57 -4.17
C GLY A 132 4.38 -1.20 -4.69
N TYR A 133 3.49 -1.59 -3.79
CA TYR A 133 2.17 -2.08 -4.17
C TYR A 133 1.07 -1.70 -3.17
N TYR A 134 -0.17 -1.70 -3.63
CA TYR A 134 -1.37 -1.59 -2.79
C TYR A 134 -2.16 -2.90 -2.88
N LEU A 135 -2.84 -3.25 -1.79
CA LEU A 135 -3.80 -4.34 -1.73
C LEU A 135 -5.15 -3.80 -1.29
N TYR A 136 -6.20 -4.10 -2.04
CA TYR A 136 -7.55 -3.74 -1.66
C TYR A 136 -8.57 -4.60 -2.38
N ASP A 137 -9.57 -5.11 -1.66
CA ASP A 137 -10.72 -5.80 -2.22
C ASP A 137 -11.64 -4.79 -2.92
N VAL A 138 -11.47 -4.63 -4.24
CA VAL A 138 -12.16 -3.64 -5.06
C VAL A 138 -13.59 -4.08 -5.31
N ASP A 139 -13.83 -5.37 -5.58
CA ASP A 139 -15.15 -5.87 -5.95
C ASP A 139 -15.95 -6.52 -4.79
N LYS A 140 -15.36 -6.54 -3.59
CA LYS A 140 -15.95 -7.02 -2.32
C LYS A 140 -16.21 -8.52 -2.32
N ASP A 141 -15.42 -9.30 -3.04
CA ASP A 141 -15.54 -10.76 -3.10
C ASP A 141 -14.74 -11.50 -2.01
N GLY A 142 -13.95 -10.76 -1.21
CA GLY A 142 -13.10 -11.28 -0.15
C GLY A 142 -11.69 -11.66 -0.59
N VAL A 143 -11.31 -11.44 -1.85
CA VAL A 143 -9.96 -11.54 -2.39
C VAL A 143 -9.50 -10.14 -2.81
N PRO A 144 -8.39 -9.60 -2.28
CA PRO A 144 -7.93 -8.30 -2.72
C PRO A 144 -7.43 -8.31 -4.16
N GLU A 145 -7.59 -7.19 -4.85
CA GLU A 145 -6.79 -6.86 -6.02
C GLU A 145 -5.43 -6.27 -5.62
N LEU A 146 -4.44 -6.55 -6.45
CA LEU A 146 -3.09 -6.03 -6.32
C LEU A 146 -2.85 -4.91 -7.32
N VAL A 147 -2.55 -3.70 -6.84
CA VAL A 147 -2.06 -2.59 -7.67
C VAL A 147 -0.56 -2.46 -7.47
N VAL A 148 0.23 -2.79 -8.49
CA VAL A 148 1.68 -2.62 -8.45
C VAL A 148 2.05 -1.26 -9.02
N LYS A 149 2.79 -0.48 -8.23
CA LYS A 149 3.28 0.85 -8.60
C LYS A 149 4.69 0.75 -9.14
N PHE A 150 4.90 1.32 -10.32
CA PHE A 150 6.18 1.37 -11.01
C PHE A 150 6.59 2.81 -11.30
N GLY A 151 7.89 3.08 -11.38
CA GLY A 151 8.41 4.40 -11.72
C GLY A 151 9.76 4.69 -11.11
N THR A 152 10.29 5.87 -11.41
CA THR A 152 11.56 6.37 -10.85
C THR A 152 11.35 7.57 -9.92
N CYS A 153 10.23 8.26 -10.05
CA CYS A 153 9.89 9.47 -9.30
C CYS A 153 8.37 9.70 -9.24
N GLU A 154 7.95 10.66 -8.43
CA GLU A 154 6.54 11.02 -8.22
C GLU A 154 5.76 11.29 -9.53
N ALA A 155 6.42 11.92 -10.50
CA ALA A 155 5.78 12.38 -11.74
C ALA A 155 5.61 11.28 -12.80
N ASP A 156 6.42 10.22 -12.76
CA ASP A 156 6.40 9.13 -13.74
C ASP A 156 5.82 7.83 -13.17
N PHE A 157 5.24 7.88 -11.97
CA PHE A 157 4.61 6.71 -11.39
C PHE A 157 3.41 6.23 -12.21
N ASP A 158 3.34 4.93 -12.40
CA ASP A 158 2.31 4.22 -13.16
C ASP A 158 1.89 2.97 -12.39
N GLY A 159 0.65 2.52 -12.59
CA GLY A 159 0.02 1.44 -11.85
C GLY A 159 -0.41 0.31 -12.75
N ARG A 160 -0.25 -0.94 -12.30
CA ARG A 160 -0.81 -2.13 -12.94
C ARG A 160 -1.71 -2.86 -11.96
N LEU A 161 -2.96 -3.05 -12.33
CA LEU A 161 -3.94 -3.82 -11.55
C LEU A 161 -3.87 -5.29 -11.95
N TYR A 162 -3.82 -6.17 -10.95
CA TYR A 162 -3.89 -7.62 -11.10
C TYR A 162 -5.07 -8.17 -10.29
N LEU A 163 -5.80 -9.11 -10.91
CA LEU A 163 -6.86 -9.89 -10.31
C LEU A 163 -6.36 -11.31 -10.05
N PHE A 164 -7.06 -12.04 -9.20
CA PHE A 164 -6.87 -13.48 -9.07
C PHE A 164 -7.96 -14.24 -9.81
N ASP A 165 -7.60 -15.09 -10.79
CA ASP A 165 -8.57 -15.83 -11.60
C ASP A 165 -8.98 -17.21 -11.02
N GLY A 166 -8.50 -17.51 -9.79
CA GLY A 166 -8.63 -18.81 -9.14
C GLY A 166 -7.37 -19.68 -9.23
N GLU A 167 -6.41 -19.33 -10.08
CA GLU A 167 -5.14 -20.05 -10.22
C GLU A 167 -3.93 -19.10 -10.32
N ASN A 168 -4.06 -17.98 -11.03
CA ASN A 168 -2.97 -17.06 -11.32
C ASN A 168 -3.34 -15.61 -11.03
N ALA A 169 -2.31 -14.78 -10.82
CA ALA A 169 -2.43 -13.34 -10.87
C ALA A 169 -2.49 -12.90 -12.35
N VAL A 170 -3.58 -12.22 -12.74
CA VAL A 170 -3.86 -11.84 -14.12
C VAL A 170 -3.99 -10.33 -14.22
N TYR A 171 -3.23 -9.75 -15.13
CA TYR A 171 -3.29 -8.32 -15.43
C TYR A 171 -4.67 -7.88 -15.95
N ALA A 172 -5.23 -6.83 -15.36
CA ALA A 172 -6.54 -6.29 -15.70
C ALA A 172 -6.52 -4.87 -16.29
N GLY A 173 -5.49 -4.07 -16.02
CA GLY A 173 -5.39 -2.73 -16.62
C GLY A 173 -4.38 -1.80 -15.94
N GLU A 174 -4.26 -0.60 -16.50
CA GLU A 174 -3.32 0.44 -16.06
C GLU A 174 -4.03 1.55 -15.28
N LEU A 175 -3.31 2.16 -14.34
CA LEU A 175 -3.77 3.29 -13.53
C LEU A 175 -2.71 4.40 -13.52
N PRO A 176 -3.06 5.67 -13.79
CA PRO A 176 -2.09 6.77 -13.77
C PRO A 176 -1.75 7.18 -12.34
N LEU A 177 -0.68 6.62 -11.76
CA LEU A 177 -0.31 6.84 -10.35
C LEU A 177 0.61 8.06 -10.10
N GLY A 178 0.93 8.83 -11.14
CA GLY A 178 1.71 10.06 -11.01
C GLY A 178 0.95 11.10 -10.17
N HIS A 179 1.63 11.71 -9.20
CA HIS A 179 1.04 12.68 -8.26
C HIS A 179 -0.26 12.19 -7.58
N SER A 180 -0.40 10.88 -7.40
CA SER A 180 -1.62 10.25 -6.91
C SER A 180 -1.35 9.31 -5.76
N VAL A 181 -2.34 9.18 -4.87
CA VAL A 181 -2.42 8.18 -3.81
C VAL A 181 -3.73 7.41 -3.93
N MET A 182 -3.73 6.15 -3.51
CA MET A 182 -4.93 5.31 -3.55
C MET A 182 -5.67 5.39 -2.22
N ALA A 183 -6.98 5.30 -2.26
CA ALA A 183 -7.84 5.28 -1.08
C ALA A 183 -8.93 4.21 -1.19
N THR A 184 -9.44 3.79 -0.03
CA THR A 184 -10.48 2.77 0.08
C THR A 184 -11.82 3.27 -0.47
N CYS A 185 -12.70 2.34 -0.83
CA CYS A 185 -14.12 2.61 -1.12
C CYS A 185 -14.96 1.60 -0.32
N PRO A 186 -15.22 1.84 0.99
CA PRO A 186 -15.77 0.80 1.87
C PRO A 186 -17.24 0.49 1.58
N ALA A 187 -18.03 1.48 1.15
CA ALA A 187 -19.48 1.34 0.97
C ALA A 187 -19.89 0.83 -0.41
N GLN A 188 -18.95 0.69 -1.35
CA GLN A 188 -19.23 0.40 -2.76
C GLN A 188 -18.09 -0.43 -3.37
N ASN A 189 -18.35 -1.11 -4.48
CA ASN A 189 -17.29 -1.69 -5.28
C ASN A 189 -16.45 -0.57 -5.92
N GLY A 190 -15.16 -0.61 -5.70
CA GLY A 190 -14.20 0.29 -6.30
C GLY A 190 -13.01 0.57 -5.41
N ILE A 191 -12.06 1.31 -5.96
CA ILE A 191 -10.92 1.92 -5.28
C ILE A 191 -10.83 3.37 -5.75
N ILE A 192 -10.40 4.28 -4.89
CA ILE A 192 -10.32 5.69 -5.21
C ILE A 192 -8.89 6.02 -5.63
N LEU A 193 -8.75 6.70 -6.75
CA LEU A 193 -7.53 7.41 -7.13
C LEU A 193 -7.70 8.88 -6.77
N ASN A 194 -6.83 9.37 -5.89
CA ASN A 194 -6.81 10.75 -5.45
C ASN A 194 -5.54 11.41 -6.01
N TYR A 195 -5.72 12.35 -6.94
CA TYR A 195 -4.65 13.10 -7.58
C TYR A 195 -4.60 14.52 -7.06
N GLY A 196 -3.39 15.04 -6.84
CA GLY A 196 -3.16 16.45 -6.52
C GLY A 196 -1.81 16.94 -7.04
N HIS A 197 -1.81 17.98 -7.86
CA HIS A 197 -0.56 18.60 -8.33
C HIS A 197 -0.77 20.06 -8.73
N MET A 198 0.17 20.93 -8.34
CA MET A 198 0.21 22.35 -8.71
C MET A 198 -1.11 23.10 -8.49
N GLY A 199 -1.82 22.81 -7.38
CA GLY A 199 -3.08 23.47 -7.02
C GLY A 199 -4.31 22.91 -7.73
N ALA A 200 -4.19 21.88 -8.56
CA ALA A 200 -5.33 21.15 -9.13
C ALA A 200 -5.46 19.77 -8.47
N ALA A 201 -6.68 19.31 -8.26
CA ALA A 201 -6.96 17.95 -7.80
C ALA A 201 -8.15 17.35 -8.54
N TYR A 202 -8.14 16.03 -8.66
CA TYR A 202 -9.30 15.27 -9.08
C TYR A 202 -9.33 13.94 -8.34
N MET A 203 -10.52 13.37 -8.24
CA MET A 203 -10.75 12.10 -7.60
C MET A 203 -11.61 11.22 -8.50
N GLN A 204 -11.17 9.99 -8.74
CA GLN A 204 -11.88 9.03 -9.57
C GLN A 204 -12.12 7.73 -8.79
N LYS A 205 -13.33 7.19 -8.90
CA LYS A 205 -13.62 5.82 -8.49
C LYS A 205 -13.31 4.89 -9.64
N ILE A 206 -12.46 3.92 -9.39
CA ILE A 206 -12.12 2.85 -10.31
C ILE A 206 -12.88 1.61 -9.86
N SER A 207 -13.69 1.02 -10.72
CA SER A 207 -14.48 -0.18 -10.42
C SER A 207 -14.26 -1.26 -11.46
N LEU A 208 -14.45 -2.53 -11.07
CA LEU A 208 -14.43 -3.68 -11.97
C LEU A 208 -15.85 -4.03 -12.41
N VAL A 209 -16.09 -4.05 -13.72
CA VAL A 209 -17.35 -4.51 -14.32
C VAL A 209 -17.03 -5.53 -15.39
N ASP A 210 -17.51 -6.77 -15.20
CA ASP A 210 -17.22 -7.91 -16.08
C ASP A 210 -15.71 -8.17 -16.29
N GLY A 211 -14.88 -7.84 -15.30
CA GLY A 211 -13.42 -7.98 -15.34
C GLY A 211 -12.68 -6.87 -16.09
N GLU A 212 -13.39 -5.82 -16.52
CA GLU A 212 -12.82 -4.64 -17.15
C GLU A 212 -12.88 -3.43 -16.20
N LEU A 213 -11.88 -2.54 -16.28
CA LEU A 213 -11.85 -1.31 -15.50
C LEU A 213 -12.87 -0.29 -16.01
N THR A 214 -13.56 0.34 -15.06
CA THR A 214 -14.48 1.46 -15.29
C THR A 214 -14.10 2.61 -14.37
N PHE A 215 -14.31 3.84 -14.84
CA PHE A 215 -13.87 5.06 -14.17
C PHE A 215 -15.06 6.01 -14.01
N GLU A 216 -15.26 6.52 -12.80
CA GLU A 216 -16.28 7.51 -12.46
C GLU A 216 -15.59 8.71 -11.80
N ASP A 217 -15.77 9.90 -12.37
CA ASP A 217 -15.30 11.14 -11.76
C ASP A 217 -16.14 11.43 -10.50
N LEU A 218 -15.46 11.56 -9.36
CA LEU A 218 -16.09 11.89 -8.07
C LEU A 218 -15.95 13.38 -7.75
N LEU A 219 -14.79 13.96 -8.08
CA LEU A 219 -14.43 15.34 -7.77
C LEU A 219 -13.43 15.87 -8.79
N GLU A 220 -13.56 17.16 -9.12
CA GLU A 220 -12.54 17.96 -9.79
C GLU A 220 -12.53 19.33 -9.12
N GLU A 221 -11.36 19.78 -8.67
CA GLU A 221 -11.22 21.04 -7.93
C GLU A 221 -9.88 21.73 -8.20
N SER A 222 -9.80 22.98 -7.76
CA SER A 222 -8.55 23.73 -7.74
C SER A 222 -8.49 24.57 -6.49
N LEU A 223 -7.32 24.57 -5.85
CA LEU A 223 -7.03 25.42 -4.72
C LEU A 223 -7.07 26.88 -5.17
N SER A 224 -7.63 27.71 -4.31
CA SER A 224 -7.62 29.15 -4.44
C SER A 224 -6.24 29.73 -4.07
N ASP A 225 -6.10 31.05 -4.17
CA ASP A 225 -4.89 31.76 -3.72
C ASP A 225 -4.79 31.86 -2.18
N ASP A 226 -5.75 31.28 -1.44
CA ASP A 226 -5.74 31.26 0.02
C ASP A 226 -4.68 30.24 0.50
N PRO A 227 -3.69 30.65 1.31
CA PRO A 227 -2.66 29.74 1.82
C PRO A 227 -3.21 28.65 2.76
N ASP A 228 -4.41 28.85 3.31
CA ASP A 228 -5.07 27.89 4.19
C ASP A 228 -5.99 26.93 3.41
N ASP A 229 -6.07 27.06 2.07
CA ASP A 229 -6.84 26.17 1.23
C ASP A 229 -6.17 24.79 1.13
N SER A 230 -6.98 23.74 1.19
CA SER A 230 -6.51 22.36 1.19
C SER A 230 -7.39 21.48 0.31
N TYR A 231 -6.81 20.38 -0.16
CA TYR A 231 -7.54 19.45 -1.03
C TYR A 231 -8.61 18.70 -0.24
N THR A 232 -9.77 18.51 -0.86
CA THR A 232 -10.84 17.68 -0.33
C THR A 232 -10.35 16.24 -0.20
N LEU A 233 -10.52 15.65 0.98
CA LEU A 233 -10.04 14.31 1.29
C LEU A 233 -11.03 13.22 0.83
N PRO A 234 -10.56 11.97 0.58
CA PRO A 234 -11.42 10.87 0.16
C PRO A 234 -12.65 10.66 1.06
N GLY A 235 -12.46 10.70 2.38
CA GLY A 235 -13.52 10.51 3.37
C GLY A 235 -14.63 11.56 3.35
N GLU A 236 -14.35 12.76 2.82
CA GLU A 236 -15.33 13.83 2.66
C GLU A 236 -16.24 13.61 1.45
N VAL A 237 -15.74 12.91 0.43
CA VAL A 237 -16.49 12.57 -0.80
C VAL A 237 -17.22 11.24 -0.64
N ILE A 238 -16.51 10.22 -0.12
CA ILE A 238 -17.03 8.89 0.13
C ILE A 238 -16.90 8.59 1.63
N PRO A 239 -18.00 8.57 2.40
CA PRO A 239 -17.94 8.34 3.84
C PRO A 239 -17.20 7.05 4.21
N GLY A 240 -16.21 7.18 5.08
CA GLY A 240 -15.35 6.08 5.55
C GLY A 240 -14.20 5.72 4.60
N ALA A 241 -14.06 6.40 3.45
CA ALA A 241 -12.89 6.24 2.62
C ALA A 241 -11.66 6.85 3.30
N ASP A 242 -10.55 6.13 3.24
CA ASP A 242 -9.27 6.46 3.87
C ASP A 242 -8.12 6.08 2.95
N PHE A 243 -6.96 6.71 3.13
CA PHE A 243 -5.79 6.41 2.32
C PHE A 243 -5.29 4.98 2.53
N LEU A 244 -4.87 4.34 1.45
CA LEU A 244 -4.21 3.04 1.47
C LEU A 244 -2.71 3.23 1.64
N SER A 245 -2.09 2.37 2.44
CA SER A 245 -0.64 2.36 2.61
C SER A 245 0.05 1.70 1.41
N LEU A 246 1.12 2.34 0.94
CA LEU A 246 1.99 1.77 -0.09
C LEU A 246 2.95 0.79 0.57
N MET A 247 2.86 -0.48 0.17
CA MET A 247 3.70 -1.54 0.70
C MET A 247 5.03 -1.62 -0.05
N LYS A 248 6.11 -1.97 0.65
CA LYS A 248 7.44 -2.13 0.03
C LYS A 248 7.42 -3.31 -0.95
N PRO A 249 8.08 -3.21 -2.11
CA PRO A 249 8.00 -4.24 -3.16
C PRO A 249 8.37 -5.66 -2.72
N GLY A 250 9.36 -5.79 -1.84
CA GLY A 250 9.92 -7.07 -1.41
C GLY A 250 9.17 -7.73 -0.25
N ASP A 251 8.29 -7.01 0.43
CA ASP A 251 7.63 -7.48 1.63
C ASP A 251 6.43 -8.34 1.26
N THR A 252 6.30 -9.51 1.89
CA THR A 252 5.18 -10.43 1.68
C THR A 252 4.22 -10.44 2.87
N LEU A 253 4.65 -9.95 4.02
CA LEU A 253 3.84 -9.85 5.22
C LEU A 253 2.49 -9.13 5.01
N PRO A 254 2.37 -8.04 4.23
CA PRO A 254 1.07 -7.42 3.94
C PRO A 254 0.11 -8.35 3.18
N ILE A 255 0.63 -9.23 2.33
CA ILE A 255 -0.16 -10.26 1.62
C ILE A 255 -0.57 -11.36 2.61
N ASP A 256 0.38 -11.82 3.42
CA ASP A 256 0.15 -12.93 4.35
C ASP A 256 -0.84 -12.58 5.46
N THR A 257 -0.88 -11.31 5.90
CA THR A 257 -1.72 -10.80 6.99
C THR A 257 -2.89 -9.93 6.52
N TYR A 258 -3.25 -9.97 5.22
CA TYR A 258 -4.30 -9.10 4.64
C TYR A 258 -5.58 -9.02 5.46
N GLU A 259 -6.10 -10.16 5.91
CA GLU A 259 -7.35 -10.24 6.65
C GLU A 259 -7.28 -9.57 8.02
N ILE A 260 -6.09 -9.49 8.62
CA ILE A 260 -5.85 -8.83 9.91
C ILE A 260 -5.88 -7.32 9.70
N TRP A 261 -4.95 -6.78 8.90
CA TRP A 261 -4.83 -5.33 8.81
C TRP A 261 -5.99 -4.68 8.06
N SER A 262 -6.62 -5.37 7.09
CA SER A 262 -7.81 -4.84 6.41
C SER A 262 -9.03 -4.74 7.35
N ALA A 263 -9.19 -5.69 8.27
CA ALA A 263 -10.21 -5.60 9.31
C ALA A 263 -9.93 -4.42 10.25
N ASN A 264 -8.65 -4.24 10.62
CA ASN A 264 -8.20 -3.19 11.52
C ASN A 264 -8.39 -1.77 10.98
N MET A 265 -8.37 -1.57 9.65
CA MET A 265 -8.54 -0.24 9.04
C MET A 265 -9.79 0.52 9.53
N SER A 266 -10.85 -0.22 9.87
CA SER A 266 -12.14 0.33 10.33
C SER A 266 -12.54 -0.09 11.74
N ALA A 267 -11.69 -0.86 12.43
CA ALA A 267 -11.99 -1.39 13.75
C ALA A 267 -11.65 -0.39 14.86
N ASP A 268 -12.43 -0.45 15.93
CA ASP A 268 -12.13 0.19 17.21
C ASP A 268 -11.35 -0.83 18.04
N ILE A 269 -10.05 -0.63 18.18
CA ILE A 269 -9.14 -1.62 18.78
C ILE A 269 -8.74 -1.13 20.18
N ASP A 270 -9.02 -1.95 21.18
CA ASP A 270 -8.58 -1.76 22.56
C ASP A 270 -7.24 -2.48 22.79
N ALA A 271 -6.48 -2.06 23.81
CA ALA A 271 -5.34 -2.82 24.30
C ALA A 271 -5.81 -4.16 24.89
N THR A 272 -5.29 -5.29 24.39
CA THR A 272 -5.77 -6.63 24.80
C THR A 272 -4.75 -7.47 25.57
N ALA A 273 -3.49 -7.05 25.62
CA ALA A 273 -2.42 -7.83 26.24
C ALA A 273 -2.46 -7.83 27.77
N THR A 274 -1.80 -8.84 28.32
CA THR A 274 -1.51 -8.95 29.75
C THR A 274 -0.02 -8.73 29.97
N ALA A 275 0.33 -7.83 30.88
CA ALA A 275 1.72 -7.55 31.21
C ALA A 275 2.53 -8.82 31.56
N ASP A 276 3.65 -9.01 30.85
CA ASP A 276 4.64 -10.06 31.12
C ASP A 276 5.93 -9.43 31.64
N GLU A 277 6.08 -9.42 32.96
CA GLU A 277 7.26 -8.86 33.64
C GLU A 277 8.58 -9.56 33.25
N MET A 278 8.56 -10.85 32.89
CA MET A 278 9.77 -11.53 32.44
C MET A 278 10.16 -11.08 31.04
N LEU A 279 9.18 -10.91 30.15
CA LEU A 279 9.42 -10.38 28.81
C LEU A 279 9.91 -8.93 28.85
N LYS A 280 9.24 -8.08 29.64
CA LYS A 280 9.68 -6.71 29.92
C LYS A 280 11.13 -6.67 30.41
N GLN A 281 11.49 -7.53 31.37
CA GLN A 281 12.86 -7.59 31.87
C GLN A 281 13.87 -7.99 30.77
N ARG A 282 13.51 -8.88 29.84
CA ARG A 282 14.38 -9.22 28.69
C ARG A 282 14.63 -8.01 27.78
N TYR A 283 13.61 -7.18 27.54
CA TYR A 283 13.79 -5.94 26.78
C TYR A 283 14.71 -4.97 27.54
N LEU A 284 14.51 -4.79 28.84
CA LEU A 284 15.37 -3.93 29.67
C LEU A 284 16.81 -4.44 29.72
N ASP A 285 17.03 -5.75 29.84
CA ASP A 285 18.37 -6.35 29.78
C ASP A 285 19.03 -6.06 28.42
N THR A 286 18.25 -6.10 27.33
CA THR A 286 18.75 -5.76 25.99
C THR A 286 19.18 -4.30 25.89
N ILE A 287 18.38 -3.38 26.42
CA ILE A 287 18.63 -1.94 26.39
C ILE A 287 19.83 -1.58 27.28
N LEU A 288 19.85 -2.06 28.53
CA LEU A 288 20.76 -1.60 29.58
C LEU A 288 22.07 -2.41 29.64
N HIS A 289 22.07 -3.66 29.17
CA HIS A 289 23.22 -4.56 29.22
C HIS A 289 23.76 -4.92 27.83
N ASN A 290 23.48 -4.09 26.83
CA ASN A 290 24.00 -4.20 25.47
C ASN A 290 23.68 -5.55 24.81
N GLY A 291 22.40 -5.95 24.86
CA GLY A 291 21.92 -7.18 24.25
C GLY A 291 22.01 -7.15 22.72
N THR A 292 21.75 -8.30 22.10
CA THR A 292 21.74 -8.44 20.63
C THR A 292 20.36 -8.15 20.08
N VAL A 293 20.30 -7.36 19.01
CA VAL A 293 19.08 -7.05 18.26
C VAL A 293 19.24 -7.34 16.77
N VAL A 294 18.13 -7.51 16.08
CA VAL A 294 18.07 -7.50 14.61
C VAL A 294 17.33 -6.23 14.18
N GLY A 295 18.06 -5.25 13.66
CA GLY A 295 17.50 -3.99 13.21
C GLY A 295 16.84 -4.10 11.84
N ILE A 296 15.59 -3.61 11.75
CA ILE A 296 14.75 -3.61 10.55
C ILE A 296 14.04 -2.25 10.42
N THR A 297 13.95 -1.71 9.22
CA THR A 297 13.20 -0.48 8.94
C THR A 297 11.72 -0.76 8.72
N ALA A 298 10.84 -0.04 9.42
CA ALA A 298 9.40 -0.07 9.16
C ALA A 298 9.02 0.88 8.01
N ASP A 299 9.62 2.07 7.96
CA ASP A 299 9.25 3.14 7.02
C ASP A 299 10.23 3.35 5.86
N GLY A 300 11.37 2.64 5.85
CA GLY A 300 12.40 2.77 4.81
C GLY A 300 13.48 3.80 5.12
N TYR A 301 13.46 4.45 6.30
CA TYR A 301 14.34 5.56 6.64
C TYR A 301 15.31 5.24 7.78
N GLY A 302 16.05 4.13 7.66
CA GLY A 302 17.09 3.74 8.63
C GLY A 302 16.70 2.51 9.47
N GLY A 303 17.62 2.04 10.30
CA GLY A 303 17.37 0.91 11.18
C GLY A 303 17.64 -0.48 10.59
N ASP A 304 17.87 -0.62 9.28
CA ASP A 304 18.23 -1.89 8.63
C ASP A 304 19.69 -2.31 8.90
N THR A 305 20.02 -2.57 10.17
CA THR A 305 21.39 -2.92 10.58
C THR A 305 21.67 -4.41 10.54
N GLY A 306 20.63 -5.25 10.40
CA GLY A 306 20.73 -6.68 10.64
C GLY A 306 21.10 -6.98 12.09
N THR A 307 21.78 -8.10 12.34
CA THR A 307 22.20 -8.50 13.69
C THR A 307 23.38 -7.67 14.20
N CYS A 308 23.17 -6.95 15.30
CA CYS A 308 24.21 -6.18 15.99
C CYS A 308 23.89 -6.09 17.51
N THR A 309 24.78 -5.48 18.29
CA THR A 309 24.45 -5.16 19.69
C THR A 309 23.62 -3.87 19.79
N MET A 310 22.92 -3.65 20.90
CA MET A 310 22.13 -2.44 21.12
C MET A 310 22.98 -1.15 21.04
N GLU A 311 24.21 -1.19 21.57
CA GLU A 311 25.17 -0.08 21.47
C GLU A 311 25.57 0.20 20.02
N GLU A 312 25.80 -0.84 19.22
CA GLU A 312 26.07 -0.69 17.78
C GLU A 312 24.85 -0.16 17.03
N TYR A 313 23.65 -0.67 17.35
CA TYR A 313 22.39 -0.24 16.74
C TYR A 313 22.10 1.26 16.95
N LEU A 314 22.35 1.74 18.17
CA LEU A 314 22.20 3.15 18.54
C LEU A 314 23.40 4.02 18.15
N GLY A 315 24.45 3.43 17.55
CA GLY A 315 25.65 4.16 17.16
C GLY A 315 25.44 5.16 16.01
N PRO A 316 26.46 5.97 15.71
CA PRO A 316 26.43 6.94 14.61
C PRO A 316 25.97 6.36 13.27
N ASN A 317 25.00 7.00 12.64
CA ASN A 317 24.46 6.67 11.31
C ASN A 317 23.83 5.28 11.20
N MET A 318 23.47 4.65 12.33
CA MET A 318 22.93 3.28 12.35
C MET A 318 21.40 3.28 12.35
N VAL A 319 20.76 3.34 13.52
CA VAL A 319 19.29 3.42 13.60
C VAL A 319 18.75 4.64 12.86
N ASN A 320 19.42 5.80 12.96
CA ASN A 320 19.15 7.00 12.18
C ASN A 320 20.36 7.31 11.29
N PRO A 321 20.26 7.20 9.95
CA PRO A 321 21.36 7.42 9.02
C PRO A 321 21.81 8.88 8.91
N TYR A 322 21.07 9.81 9.53
CA TYR A 322 21.38 11.24 9.55
C TYR A 322 21.92 11.74 10.90
N SER A 323 22.13 10.84 11.85
CA SER A 323 22.67 11.16 13.18
C SER A 323 24.17 10.85 13.24
N ASP A 324 25.01 11.89 13.22
CA ASP A 324 26.46 11.75 13.32
C ASP A 324 26.92 11.35 14.74
N SER A 325 26.16 11.76 15.77
CA SER A 325 26.42 11.41 17.16
C SER A 325 25.83 10.07 17.61
N GLY A 326 24.88 9.51 16.85
CA GLY A 326 24.08 8.35 17.23
C GLY A 326 22.87 8.72 18.07
N MET A 327 22.11 7.71 18.47
CA MET A 327 20.88 7.86 19.22
C MET A 327 21.03 7.36 20.65
N VAL A 328 20.13 7.80 21.53
CA VAL A 328 19.97 7.23 22.87
C VAL A 328 18.50 7.00 23.17
N VAL A 329 18.21 6.00 23.98
CA VAL A 329 16.86 5.75 24.50
C VAL A 329 16.54 6.84 25.53
N GLU A 330 15.42 7.52 25.38
CA GLU A 330 14.93 8.51 26.34
C GLU A 330 13.93 7.87 27.32
N ALA A 331 12.98 7.13 26.76
CA ALA A 331 11.90 6.51 27.48
C ALA A 331 11.42 5.25 26.75
N TYR A 332 10.68 4.41 27.46
CA TYR A 332 10.04 3.24 26.89
C TYR A 332 8.61 3.06 27.43
N THR A 333 7.82 2.25 26.73
CA THR A 333 6.52 1.76 27.18
C THR A 333 6.31 0.33 26.66
N CYS A 334 5.40 -0.43 27.27
CA CYS A 334 5.06 -1.79 26.84
C CYS A 334 3.61 -1.82 26.39
N ILE A 335 3.37 -2.13 25.12
CA ILE A 335 2.05 -2.09 24.48
C ILE A 335 1.97 -3.20 23.44
N ASP A 336 0.80 -3.82 23.31
CA ASP A 336 0.48 -4.76 22.24
C ASP A 336 0.30 -4.01 20.91
N MET A 337 1.30 -4.10 20.04
CA MET A 337 1.33 -3.30 18.81
C MET A 337 0.59 -3.98 17.66
N ASN A 338 0.60 -5.31 17.62
CA ASN A 338 0.12 -6.13 16.52
C ASN A 338 -1.16 -6.95 16.84
N GLU A 339 -1.71 -6.81 18.04
CA GLU A 339 -2.90 -7.50 18.56
C GLU A 339 -2.73 -9.02 18.70
N ASP A 340 -1.51 -9.49 18.94
CA ASP A 340 -1.25 -10.91 19.21
C ASP A 340 -1.44 -11.30 20.70
N GLY A 341 -1.71 -10.30 21.56
CA GLY A 341 -1.90 -10.47 22.99
C GLY A 341 -0.60 -10.42 23.81
N THR A 342 0.53 -10.16 23.18
CA THR A 342 1.85 -9.95 23.79
C THR A 342 2.21 -8.47 23.72
N GLU A 343 2.89 -7.96 24.75
CA GLU A 343 3.39 -6.58 24.72
C GLU A 343 4.77 -6.50 24.04
N GLU A 344 4.90 -5.56 23.12
CA GLU A 344 6.18 -5.08 22.62
C GLU A 344 6.70 -3.92 23.47
N CYS A 345 8.02 -3.76 23.53
CA CYS A 345 8.63 -2.60 24.15
C CYS A 345 8.89 -1.51 23.11
N VAL A 346 8.12 -0.44 23.16
CA VAL A 346 8.30 0.72 22.29
C VAL A 346 9.25 1.70 22.95
N LEU A 347 10.31 2.05 22.24
CA LEU A 347 11.34 3.00 22.65
C LEU A 347 11.07 4.36 22.00
N ARG A 348 11.21 5.42 22.78
CA ARG A 348 11.34 6.78 22.26
C ARG A 348 12.82 7.15 22.26
N LEU A 349 13.33 7.48 21.08
CA LEU A 349 14.73 7.84 20.89
C LEU A 349 14.92 9.36 20.82
N ARG A 350 16.12 9.80 21.16
CA ARG A 350 16.61 11.16 20.92
C ARG A 350 18.04 11.13 20.43
N GLU A 351 18.48 12.21 19.79
CA GLU A 351 19.89 12.38 19.41
C GLU A 351 20.80 12.33 20.65
N ALA A 352 21.97 11.71 20.48
CA ALA A 352 22.97 11.62 21.54
C ALA A 352 23.56 12.99 21.85
N ASP A 353 23.87 13.78 20.82
CA ASP A 353 24.24 15.19 20.94
C ASP A 353 22.99 16.09 20.94
N GLN A 354 22.87 16.93 21.97
CA GLN A 354 21.78 17.91 22.07
C GLN A 354 21.91 19.04 21.05
N GLU A 355 23.10 19.29 20.51
CA GLU A 355 23.32 20.28 19.45
C GLU A 355 22.87 19.78 18.07
N GLU A 356 22.80 18.46 17.87
CA GLU A 356 22.25 17.80 16.67
C GLU A 356 20.75 17.52 16.79
N THR A 357 20.13 17.90 17.92
CA THR A 357 18.70 17.69 18.13
C THR A 357 17.92 18.58 17.17
N ASP A 358 17.54 18.01 16.04
CA ASP A 358 16.40 18.48 15.28
C ASP A 358 15.15 18.34 16.17
N ASP A 359 14.22 19.29 16.10
CA ASP A 359 13.01 19.43 16.95
C ASP A 359 11.96 18.32 16.71
N ILE A 360 12.41 17.14 16.28
CA ILE A 360 11.57 16.08 15.74
C ILE A 360 11.24 15.06 16.82
N SER A 361 10.06 15.20 17.41
CA SER A 361 9.26 14.06 17.86
C SER A 361 9.18 13.01 16.75
N GLY A 362 9.12 11.70 17.05
CA GLY A 362 8.83 10.70 16.01
C GLY A 362 9.95 9.76 15.61
N LYS A 363 10.92 9.51 16.49
CA LYS A 363 11.91 8.43 16.34
C LYS A 363 11.60 7.32 17.33
N TRP A 364 10.99 6.25 16.84
CA TRP A 364 10.57 5.11 17.64
C TRP A 364 11.25 3.83 17.18
N VAL A 365 11.42 2.93 18.14
CA VAL A 365 11.82 1.55 17.87
C VAL A 365 10.90 0.63 18.64
N VAL A 366 10.28 -0.33 17.95
CA VAL A 366 9.48 -1.37 18.59
C VAL A 366 10.36 -2.61 18.74
N LEU A 367 10.59 -3.03 19.99
CA LEU A 367 11.27 -4.27 20.32
C LEU A 367 10.25 -5.39 20.49
N SER A 368 10.44 -6.47 19.74
CA SER A 368 9.63 -7.70 19.83
C SER A 368 10.55 -8.92 19.96
N GLU A 369 10.30 -9.78 20.95
CA GLU A 369 11.00 -11.05 21.10
C GLU A 369 10.26 -12.16 20.37
N GLN A 370 10.93 -12.78 19.39
CA GLN A 370 10.36 -13.85 18.57
C GLN A 370 11.37 -14.98 18.44
N ASP A 371 10.97 -16.19 18.85
CA ASP A 371 11.79 -17.40 18.80
C ASP A 371 13.19 -17.27 19.46
N GLY A 372 13.29 -16.48 20.53
CA GLY A 372 14.52 -16.19 21.28
C GLY A 372 15.36 -15.04 20.71
N THR A 373 14.88 -14.34 19.69
CA THR A 373 15.57 -13.23 19.02
C THR A 373 14.81 -11.92 19.26
N VAL A 374 15.51 -10.85 19.64
CA VAL A 374 14.91 -9.52 19.77
C VAL A 374 15.05 -8.78 18.44
N TYR A 375 13.92 -8.46 17.82
CA TYR A 375 13.84 -7.63 16.61
C TYR A 375 13.58 -6.18 17.00
N ALA A 376 14.22 -5.24 16.30
CA ALA A 376 14.11 -3.81 16.53
C ALA A 376 13.57 -3.11 15.27
N TYR A 377 12.27 -2.85 15.25
CA TYR A 377 11.56 -2.24 14.12
C TYR A 377 11.58 -0.71 14.25
N CYS A 378 12.33 -0.06 13.36
CA CYS A 378 12.59 1.37 13.39
C CYS A 378 11.53 2.17 12.62
N ILE A 379 11.02 3.23 13.24
CA ILE A 379 10.13 4.23 12.66
C ILE A 379 10.79 5.61 12.87
N ASN A 380 11.39 6.17 11.83
CA ASN A 380 12.19 7.40 11.90
C ASN A 380 11.54 8.60 11.21
N TYR A 381 10.71 8.36 10.19
CA TYR A 381 10.17 9.39 9.31
C TYR A 381 8.67 9.61 9.55
N GLN A 382 8.29 9.72 10.82
CA GLN A 382 6.92 9.99 11.28
C GLN A 382 6.93 11.15 12.29
N MET A 383 7.40 12.29 11.79
CA MET A 383 7.89 13.45 12.57
C MET A 383 6.85 14.11 13.50
N THR A 384 5.57 13.77 13.36
CA THR A 384 4.48 14.39 14.11
C THR A 384 3.40 13.39 14.49
N TYR A 385 3.75 12.26 15.11
CA TYR A 385 2.74 11.37 15.70
C TYR A 385 2.95 11.19 17.22
N THR A 386 1.88 10.76 17.87
CA THR A 386 1.84 10.37 19.28
C THR A 386 1.37 8.93 19.38
N LEU A 387 2.09 8.11 20.15
CA LEU A 387 1.69 6.74 20.44
C LEU A 387 0.51 6.74 21.42
N LEU A 388 -0.55 6.03 21.06
CA LEU A 388 -1.74 5.83 21.89
C LEU A 388 -1.65 4.53 22.69
N GLU A 389 -2.42 4.44 23.77
CA GLU A 389 -2.47 3.26 24.66
C GLU A 389 -2.91 1.97 23.96
N ASN A 390 -3.56 2.06 22.78
CA ASN A 390 -3.98 0.91 21.98
C ASN A 390 -2.98 0.50 20.89
N GLY A 391 -1.78 1.09 20.88
CA GLY A 391 -0.71 0.76 19.92
C GLY A 391 -0.80 1.48 18.57
N ALA A 392 -1.80 2.35 18.37
CA ALA A 392 -1.87 3.21 17.19
C ALA A 392 -1.01 4.47 17.36
N PHE A 393 -0.50 5.00 16.26
CA PHE A 393 0.14 6.31 16.21
C PHE A 393 -0.83 7.32 15.60
N ARG A 394 -1.14 8.37 16.35
CA ARG A 394 -2.03 9.45 15.91
C ARG A 394 -1.24 10.68 15.48
N PRO A 395 -1.57 11.31 14.34
CA PRO A 395 -0.90 12.54 13.94
C PRO A 395 -1.17 13.70 14.90
N ASN A 396 -0.19 14.58 15.05
CA ASN A 396 -0.24 15.77 15.91
C ASN A 396 -0.63 17.04 15.14
N ASN A 397 -0.70 16.96 13.80
CA ASN A 397 -1.06 18.07 12.94
C ASN A 397 -2.51 17.91 12.42
N GLU A 398 -3.06 18.99 11.85
CA GLU A 398 -4.44 19.04 11.35
C GLU A 398 -4.60 18.58 9.89
N PHE A 399 -3.49 18.26 9.20
CA PHE A 399 -3.48 17.90 7.78
C PHE A 399 -3.51 16.37 7.57
N ASP A 400 -2.89 15.62 8.48
CA ASP A 400 -2.90 14.17 8.48
C ASP A 400 -4.21 13.66 9.06
N THR A 401 -4.88 12.78 8.31
CA THR A 401 -6.24 12.33 8.62
C THR A 401 -6.35 10.84 8.90
N ASN A 402 -5.20 10.18 9.11
CA ASN A 402 -5.15 8.78 9.45
C ASN A 402 -4.18 8.55 10.60
N ASN A 403 -4.59 7.66 11.50
CA ASN A 403 -3.62 7.00 12.35
C ASN A 403 -2.84 5.99 11.50
N PHE A 404 -1.71 5.51 12.02
CA PHE A 404 -1.11 4.29 11.51
C PHE A 404 -0.86 3.27 12.63
N ARG A 405 -0.84 2.01 12.23
CA ARG A 405 -0.43 0.86 13.05
C ARG A 405 0.67 0.11 12.31
N MET A 406 1.24 -0.89 12.97
CA MET A 406 2.30 -1.72 12.43
C MET A 406 1.96 -3.20 12.60
N LEU A 407 2.29 -4.01 11.60
CA LEU A 407 2.45 -5.45 11.77
C LEU A 407 3.89 -5.83 11.47
N PHE A 408 4.35 -6.89 12.13
CA PHE A 408 5.70 -7.39 12.00
C PHE A 408 5.73 -8.90 12.23
N ASP A 409 6.66 -9.56 11.53
CA ASP A 409 7.03 -10.96 11.73
C ASP A 409 8.50 -11.08 11.33
N LYS A 410 9.35 -11.34 12.32
CA LYS A 410 10.80 -11.53 12.15
C LYS A 410 11.42 -10.41 11.33
N ASP A 411 11.91 -10.72 10.13
CA ASP A 411 12.64 -9.83 9.23
C ASP A 411 11.76 -8.94 8.35
N GLN A 412 10.43 -8.97 8.53
CA GLN A 412 9.50 -8.11 7.82
C GLN A 412 8.63 -7.30 8.78
N CYS A 413 8.35 -6.06 8.40
CA CYS A 413 7.35 -5.21 9.04
C CYS A 413 6.82 -4.17 8.05
N PHE A 414 5.62 -3.68 8.30
CA PHE A 414 5.03 -2.61 7.51
C PHE A 414 4.07 -1.77 8.34
N LEU A 415 3.89 -0.53 7.91
CA LEU A 415 2.92 0.40 8.47
C LEU A 415 1.64 0.38 7.63
N TYR A 416 0.49 0.44 8.29
CA TYR A 416 -0.80 0.56 7.61
C TYR A 416 -1.67 1.63 8.26
N TYR A 417 -2.43 2.35 7.45
CA TYR A 417 -3.33 3.40 7.91
C TYR A 417 -4.62 2.83 8.50
N THR A 418 -5.11 3.48 9.54
CA THR A 418 -6.43 3.26 10.14
C THR A 418 -7.16 4.60 10.27
N GLY A 419 -8.48 4.54 10.50
CA GLY A 419 -9.25 5.74 10.83
C GLY A 419 -8.70 6.48 12.04
N LEU A 420 -8.95 7.79 12.12
CA LEU A 420 -8.58 8.61 13.28
C LEU A 420 -9.23 8.10 14.56
N ASP A 421 -8.42 8.02 15.60
CA ASP A 421 -8.84 7.63 16.95
C ASP A 421 -8.74 8.82 17.90
N GLU A 422 -9.91 9.35 18.26
CA GLU A 422 -10.04 10.43 19.24
C GLU A 422 -10.37 9.91 20.65
N LYS A 423 -10.54 8.59 20.83
CA LYS A 423 -11.01 8.00 22.09
C LYS A 423 -9.86 7.63 23.01
N HIS A 424 -8.80 7.08 22.44
CA HIS A 424 -7.68 6.55 23.21
C HIS A 424 -6.70 7.66 23.66
N ALA A 425 -6.22 7.50 24.89
CA ALA A 425 -5.24 8.41 25.48
C ALA A 425 -3.83 8.18 24.90
N GLU A 426 -2.97 9.17 25.06
CA GLU A 426 -1.53 8.99 24.83
C GLU A 426 -0.96 7.94 25.79
N ALA A 427 -0.07 7.10 25.28
CA ALA A 427 0.62 6.09 26.06
C ALA A 427 1.43 6.70 27.21
N GLU A 428 1.42 6.03 28.37
CA GLU A 428 2.29 6.39 29.48
C GLU A 428 3.73 5.94 29.22
N TRP A 429 4.70 6.81 29.47
CA TRP A 429 6.12 6.59 29.22
C TRP A 429 6.91 6.49 30.52
N ILE A 430 7.83 5.52 30.59
CA ILE A 430 8.78 5.34 31.69
C ILE A 430 10.15 5.83 31.22
N SER A 431 10.77 6.74 31.98
CA SER A 431 12.12 7.21 31.65
C SER A 431 13.15 6.11 31.85
N ILE A 432 14.03 5.90 30.88
CA ILE A 432 15.08 4.86 31.01
C ILE A 432 16.07 5.19 32.13
N ALA A 433 16.27 6.47 32.44
CA ALA A 433 17.14 6.91 33.52
C ALA A 433 16.63 6.50 34.91
N GLU A 434 15.31 6.30 35.08
CA GLU A 434 14.75 5.77 36.33
C GLU A 434 15.13 4.31 36.54
N GLU A 435 15.23 3.52 35.46
CA GLU A 435 15.65 2.11 35.52
C GLU A 435 17.14 1.98 35.85
N GLU A 436 18.00 2.81 35.23
CA GLU A 436 19.44 2.84 35.51
C GLU A 436 19.77 3.13 36.99
N LEU A 437 18.91 3.88 37.68
CA LEU A 437 19.09 4.23 39.09
C LEU A 437 18.62 3.12 40.06
N ASN A 438 17.76 2.22 39.59
CA ASN A 438 17.15 1.16 40.39
C ASN A 438 17.92 -0.18 40.31
N GLN A 439 18.93 -0.27 39.43
CA GLN A 439 19.86 -1.40 39.31
C GLN A 439 21.13 -1.17 40.13
#